data_AF-A0A1H6FE56-F1
#
_entry.id   AF-A0A1H6FE56-F1
#
_cell.length_a   1.000
_cell.length_b   1.000
_cell.length_c   1.000
_cell.angle_alpha   90.00
_cell.angle_beta   90.00
_cell.angle_gamma   90.00
#
_symmetry.space_group_name_H-M   'P 1'
#
loop_
_entity.id
_entity.type
_entity.pdbx_description
1 polymer ?
#
loop_
_entity_poly.entity_id
_entity_poly.type
_entity_poly.pdbx_seq_one_letter_code
_entity_poly.pdbx_strand_id
1 'polypeptide(L)'
;MSNINAQTYQLKTLIKKTKNSGKDAWVAGKILNELFEKDFNKNSSKFDNYTKNEFKIAGVTAKKYINIFKTISLEKIPEDILITHLYILLDTQTDIRLNILKVMTEGVFGKNKIPMGVDLKGLINNLEAKNKSSEKDIKQELEKILSQNKKRRGHKNKRTTFDEYGMPIISNYFNEITRLFPNEPISEQGLVGLFCAMFFILKKLEFNHENKVINFESIVYIRTPYPDARIQAINRVNNNLITLDVEFELNSSNYIKHGHHKEKNKKCDLIICWDNNLDKSSSYNSIPNVLSLKNLFNEGNIRLYNPTLKIAR
;
A
#
# COMPACT_ATOMS: atom_id res chain seq x y z
N MET A 1 23.60 -3.32 -39.75
CA MET A 1 22.20 -3.44 -39.26
C MET A 1 21.85 -4.81 -38.65
N SER A 2 22.78 -5.77 -38.47
CA SER A 2 22.47 -7.13 -37.99
C SER A 2 22.48 -7.34 -36.45
N ASN A 3 22.97 -6.38 -35.65
CA ASN A 3 23.16 -6.59 -34.20
C ASN A 3 21.92 -6.27 -33.34
N ILE A 4 21.17 -5.20 -33.69
CA ILE A 4 20.00 -4.76 -32.90
C ILE A 4 18.94 -5.87 -32.79
N ASN A 5 18.62 -6.55 -33.89
CA ASN A 5 17.55 -7.55 -33.91
C ASN A 5 17.87 -8.75 -32.99
N ALA A 6 19.13 -9.19 -32.95
CA ALA A 6 19.57 -10.27 -32.08
C ALA A 6 19.50 -9.87 -30.60
N GLN A 7 20.02 -8.68 -30.26
CA GLN A 7 19.94 -8.13 -28.90
C GLN A 7 18.48 -7.92 -28.45
N THR A 8 17.61 -7.46 -29.35
CA THR A 8 16.17 -7.29 -29.10
C THR A 8 15.50 -8.61 -28.76
N TYR A 9 15.79 -9.67 -29.52
CA TYR A 9 15.22 -11.00 -29.29
C TYR A 9 15.68 -11.59 -27.95
N GLN A 10 16.98 -11.51 -27.66
CA GLN A 10 17.54 -11.95 -26.38
C GLN A 10 16.89 -11.20 -25.21
N LEU A 11 16.76 -9.87 -25.34
CA LEU A 11 16.20 -9.02 -24.31
C LEU A 11 14.71 -9.28 -24.07
N LYS A 12 13.89 -9.54 -25.11
CA LYS A 12 12.48 -9.94 -24.95
C LYS A 12 12.31 -11.15 -24.04
N THR A 13 13.19 -12.14 -24.19
CA THR A 13 13.18 -13.36 -23.36
C THR A 13 13.64 -13.04 -21.93
N LEU A 14 14.69 -12.23 -21.79
CA LEU A 14 15.27 -11.87 -20.50
C LEU A 14 14.33 -11.02 -19.65
N ILE A 15 13.65 -10.02 -20.22
CA ILE A 15 12.70 -9.13 -19.54
C ILE A 15 11.57 -9.89 -18.84
N LYS A 16 11.15 -11.05 -19.38
CA LYS A 16 10.15 -11.89 -18.71
C LYS A 16 10.67 -12.52 -17.42
N LYS A 17 11.97 -12.81 -17.34
CA LYS A 17 12.64 -13.44 -16.20
C LYS A 17 13.03 -12.45 -15.10
N THR A 18 13.29 -11.18 -15.47
CA THR A 18 13.78 -10.16 -14.51
C THR A 18 12.87 -9.93 -13.31
N LYS A 19 11.56 -10.21 -13.42
CA LYS A 19 10.60 -10.07 -12.30
C LYS A 19 11.05 -10.81 -11.04
N ASN A 20 11.75 -11.93 -11.19
CA ASN A 20 12.13 -12.82 -10.10
C ASN A 20 13.66 -12.93 -9.90
N SER A 21 14.46 -12.16 -10.64
CA SER A 21 15.92 -12.30 -10.62
C SER A 21 16.62 -10.96 -10.81
N GLY A 22 17.37 -10.55 -9.79
CA GLY A 22 18.20 -9.36 -9.82
C GLY A 22 19.39 -9.49 -10.79
N LYS A 23 19.94 -10.70 -10.97
CA LYS A 23 20.99 -10.94 -11.96
C LYS A 23 20.48 -10.83 -13.39
N ASP A 24 19.30 -11.38 -13.67
CA ASP A 24 18.68 -11.23 -15.00
C ASP A 24 18.38 -9.76 -15.29
N ALA A 25 17.94 -9.00 -14.27
CA ALA A 25 17.74 -7.56 -14.36
C ALA A 25 19.03 -6.80 -14.69
N TRP A 26 20.14 -7.19 -14.07
CA TRP A 26 21.47 -6.62 -14.35
C TRP A 26 21.89 -6.88 -15.80
N VAL A 27 21.75 -8.12 -16.29
CA VAL A 27 22.09 -8.48 -17.67
C VAL A 27 21.19 -7.72 -18.66
N ALA A 28 19.90 -7.59 -18.36
CA ALA A 28 18.99 -6.78 -19.16
C ALA A 28 19.42 -5.32 -19.18
N GLY A 29 19.85 -4.78 -18.04
CA GLY A 29 20.39 -3.42 -17.90
C GLY A 29 21.63 -3.18 -18.77
N LYS A 30 22.55 -4.16 -18.84
CA LYS A 30 23.73 -4.11 -19.71
C LYS A 30 23.32 -3.98 -21.18
N ILE A 31 22.46 -4.88 -21.66
CA ILE A 31 22.01 -4.88 -23.07
C ILE A 31 21.25 -3.59 -23.40
N LEU A 32 20.35 -3.16 -22.52
CA LEU A 32 19.62 -1.90 -22.67
C LEU A 32 20.55 -0.69 -22.72
N ASN A 33 21.62 -0.67 -21.92
CA ASN A 33 22.60 0.41 -21.94
C ASN A 33 23.37 0.44 -23.27
N GLU A 34 23.80 -0.72 -23.78
CA GLU A 34 24.48 -0.81 -25.07
C GLU A 34 23.59 -0.29 -26.21
N LEU A 35 22.32 -0.69 -26.26
CA LEU A 35 21.35 -0.19 -27.22
C LEU A 35 21.16 1.33 -27.08
N PHE A 36 20.96 1.83 -25.85
CA PHE A 36 20.74 3.25 -25.57
C PHE A 36 21.90 4.14 -26.05
N GLU A 37 23.14 3.69 -25.81
CA GLU A 37 24.35 4.42 -26.17
C GLU A 37 24.63 4.34 -27.68
N LYS A 38 24.48 3.17 -28.32
CA LYS A 38 24.87 2.96 -29.72
C LYS A 38 23.79 3.33 -30.73
N ASP A 39 22.56 2.88 -30.50
CA ASP A 39 21.52 2.89 -31.54
C ASP A 39 20.54 4.06 -31.38
N PHE A 40 20.45 4.59 -30.15
CA PHE A 40 19.57 5.72 -29.85
C PHE A 40 20.33 7.03 -29.64
N ASN A 41 21.67 7.03 -29.67
CA ASN A 41 22.51 8.22 -29.45
C ASN A 41 22.06 9.03 -28.21
N LYS A 42 21.72 8.32 -27.12
CA LYS A 42 21.17 8.92 -25.88
C LYS A 42 19.85 9.70 -26.04
N ASN A 43 19.15 9.56 -27.15
CA ASN A 43 17.83 10.15 -27.37
C ASN A 43 16.78 9.41 -26.52
N SER A 44 16.46 10.00 -25.36
CA SER A 44 15.55 9.40 -24.37
C SER A 44 14.14 9.15 -24.92
N SER A 45 13.59 10.05 -25.75
CA SER A 45 12.23 9.88 -26.28
C SER A 45 12.12 8.70 -27.24
N LYS A 46 13.08 8.55 -28.17
CA LYS A 46 13.12 7.40 -29.09
C LYS A 46 13.30 6.08 -28.33
N PHE A 47 14.16 6.07 -27.31
CA PHE A 47 14.40 4.89 -26.48
C PHE A 47 13.18 4.52 -25.62
N ASP A 48 12.47 5.50 -25.07
CA ASP A 48 11.26 5.27 -24.28
C ASP A 48 10.14 4.68 -25.16
N ASN A 49 10.00 5.14 -26.40
CA ASN A 49 9.05 4.57 -27.38
C ASN A 49 9.44 3.15 -27.79
N TYR A 50 10.73 2.93 -28.05
CA TYR A 50 11.26 1.62 -28.41
C TYR A 50 11.03 0.57 -27.30
N THR A 51 11.38 0.91 -26.06
CA THR A 51 11.23 -0.01 -24.92
C THR A 51 9.77 -0.35 -24.63
N LYS A 52 8.88 0.63 -24.80
CA LYS A 52 7.42 0.43 -24.71
C LYS A 52 6.90 -0.51 -25.81
N ASN A 53 7.34 -0.31 -27.05
CA ASN A 53 6.83 -1.06 -28.19
C ASN A 53 7.34 -2.50 -28.21
N GLU A 54 8.65 -2.68 -28.05
CA GLU A 54 9.31 -3.99 -28.19
C GLU A 54 9.20 -4.87 -26.94
N PHE A 55 9.35 -4.29 -25.75
CA PHE A 55 9.46 -5.06 -24.50
C PHE A 55 8.23 -4.94 -23.59
N LYS A 56 7.29 -4.05 -23.95
CA LYS A 56 6.11 -3.73 -23.13
C LYS A 56 6.47 -3.25 -21.72
N ILE A 57 7.58 -2.52 -21.59
CA ILE A 57 8.00 -1.86 -20.35
C ILE A 57 8.08 -0.36 -20.56
N ALA A 58 7.81 0.43 -19.52
CA ALA A 58 8.01 1.87 -19.58
C ALA A 58 9.51 2.22 -19.66
N GLY A 59 9.85 3.31 -20.35
CA GLY A 59 11.24 3.78 -20.45
C GLY A 59 11.90 4.05 -19.10
N VAL A 60 11.13 4.52 -18.11
CA VAL A 60 11.60 4.66 -16.71
C VAL A 60 12.04 3.33 -16.09
N THR A 61 11.36 2.21 -16.40
CA THR A 61 11.73 0.87 -15.93
C THR A 61 13.02 0.42 -16.60
N ALA A 62 13.16 0.64 -17.90
CA ALA A 62 14.40 0.33 -18.63
C ALA A 62 15.59 1.12 -18.07
N LYS A 63 15.40 2.41 -17.76
CA LYS A 63 16.42 3.26 -17.11
C LYS A 63 16.81 2.73 -15.73
N LYS A 64 15.88 2.19 -14.94
CA LYS A 64 16.22 1.51 -13.67
C LYS A 64 17.11 0.29 -13.88
N TYR A 65 16.87 -0.53 -14.91
CA TYR A 65 17.76 -1.66 -15.22
C TYR A 65 19.17 -1.21 -15.59
N ILE A 66 19.26 -0.19 -16.45
CA ILE A 66 20.54 0.44 -16.79
C ILE A 66 21.24 0.96 -15.52
N ASN A 67 20.49 1.57 -14.58
CA ASN A 67 21.07 2.09 -13.35
C ASN A 67 21.59 0.97 -12.42
N ILE A 68 20.87 -0.17 -12.32
CA ILE A 68 21.36 -1.37 -11.62
C ILE A 68 22.70 -1.80 -12.23
N PHE A 69 22.75 -1.93 -13.55
CA PHE A 69 23.97 -2.32 -14.28
C PHE A 69 25.15 -1.38 -14.02
N LYS A 70 24.92 -0.06 -14.06
CA LYS A 70 25.96 0.95 -13.87
C LYS A 70 26.47 1.05 -12.43
N THR A 71 25.63 0.71 -11.45
CA THR A 71 25.88 1.03 -10.04
C THR A 71 26.36 -0.18 -9.23
N ILE A 72 25.86 -1.38 -9.56
CA ILE A 72 26.10 -2.60 -8.79
C ILE A 72 26.82 -3.58 -9.70
N SER A 73 27.97 -4.11 -9.28
CA SER A 73 28.67 -5.12 -10.06
C SER A 73 28.00 -6.49 -9.93
N LEU A 74 28.03 -7.29 -11.00
CA LEU A 74 27.25 -8.54 -11.11
C LEU A 74 27.61 -9.55 -10.00
N GLU A 75 28.88 -9.62 -9.63
CA GLU A 75 29.41 -10.50 -8.59
C GLU A 75 28.92 -10.15 -7.19
N LYS A 76 28.44 -8.91 -6.97
CA LYS A 76 27.87 -8.47 -5.69
C LYS A 76 26.37 -8.73 -5.59
N ILE A 77 25.73 -9.22 -6.65
CA ILE A 77 24.28 -9.49 -6.67
C ILE A 77 24.04 -10.93 -6.19
N PRO A 78 23.33 -11.15 -5.07
CA PRO A 78 22.97 -12.49 -4.62
C PRO A 78 22.09 -13.21 -5.66
N GLU A 79 22.21 -14.53 -5.79
CA GLU A 79 21.41 -15.32 -6.75
C GLU A 79 19.90 -15.15 -6.56
N ASP A 80 19.44 -15.14 -5.31
CA ASP A 80 18.01 -15.11 -4.97
C ASP A 80 17.45 -13.69 -4.74
N ILE A 81 18.21 -12.63 -5.05
CA ILE A 81 17.70 -11.27 -4.84
C ILE A 81 16.66 -10.90 -5.90
N LEU A 82 15.52 -10.36 -5.47
CA LEU A 82 14.51 -9.83 -6.37
C LEU A 82 14.91 -8.44 -6.90
N ILE A 83 14.44 -8.13 -8.10
CA ILE A 83 14.65 -6.84 -8.74
C ILE A 83 14.09 -5.66 -7.93
N THR A 84 12.98 -5.87 -7.24
CA THR A 84 12.37 -4.87 -6.36
C THR A 84 13.28 -4.51 -5.19
N HIS A 85 14.06 -5.47 -4.67
CA HIS A 85 15.07 -5.18 -3.65
C HIS A 85 16.22 -4.34 -4.21
N LEU A 86 16.68 -4.65 -5.43
CA LEU A 86 17.72 -3.85 -6.09
C LEU A 86 17.26 -2.42 -6.35
N TYR A 87 15.99 -2.19 -6.68
CA TYR A 87 15.45 -0.84 -6.80
C TYR A 87 15.54 -0.05 -5.51
N ILE A 88 15.20 -0.67 -4.37
CA ILE A 88 15.28 -0.01 -3.06
C ILE A 88 16.75 0.33 -2.76
N LEU A 89 17.67 -0.59 -3.05
CA LEU A 89 19.10 -0.39 -2.81
C LEU A 89 19.73 0.70 -3.67
N LEU A 90 19.21 0.97 -4.87
CA LEU A 90 19.72 2.05 -5.72
C LEU A 90 19.61 3.42 -5.05
N ASP A 91 18.57 3.63 -4.25
CA ASP A 91 18.28 4.90 -3.57
C ASP A 91 18.98 5.01 -2.19
N THR A 92 19.79 4.02 -1.82
CA THR A 92 20.47 3.92 -0.52
C THR A 92 21.91 4.42 -0.58
N GLN A 93 22.45 4.92 0.54
CA GLN A 93 23.87 5.26 0.67
C GLN A 93 24.78 4.09 0.24
N THR A 94 25.86 4.41 -0.49
CA THR A 94 26.73 3.40 -1.14
C THR A 94 27.27 2.36 -0.17
N ASP A 95 27.75 2.77 1.00
CA ASP A 95 28.35 1.85 1.99
C ASP A 95 27.31 0.89 2.57
N ILE A 96 26.12 1.41 2.92
CA ILE A 96 25.00 0.61 3.43
C ILE A 96 24.55 -0.39 2.36
N ARG A 97 24.38 0.06 1.11
CA ARG A 97 24.03 -0.82 -0.02
C ARG A 97 25.03 -1.95 -0.19
N LEU A 98 26.32 -1.64 -0.24
CA LEU A 98 27.36 -2.63 -0.47
C LEU A 98 27.43 -3.65 0.66
N ASN A 99 27.29 -3.19 1.91
CA ASN A 99 27.30 -4.09 3.06
C ASN A 99 26.03 -4.93 3.13
N ILE A 100 24.86 -4.42 2.75
CA ILE A 100 23.64 -5.23 2.61
C ILE A 100 23.85 -6.33 1.57
N LEU A 101 24.32 -5.99 0.38
CA LEU A 101 24.58 -6.96 -0.69
C LEU A 101 25.60 -8.02 -0.26
N LYS A 102 26.66 -7.61 0.43
CA LYS A 102 27.68 -8.53 0.97
C LYS A 102 27.06 -9.49 2.00
N VAL A 103 26.33 -8.97 2.99
CA VAL A 103 25.65 -9.78 4.01
C VAL A 103 24.66 -10.76 3.39
N MET A 104 23.95 -10.34 2.34
CA MET A 104 23.03 -11.20 1.60
C MET A 104 23.76 -12.30 0.79
N THR A 105 24.94 -12.00 0.26
CA THR A 105 25.76 -12.93 -0.53
C THR A 105 26.45 -13.97 0.36
N GLU A 106 26.91 -13.59 1.55
CA GLU A 106 27.56 -14.47 2.53
C GLU A 106 26.61 -15.52 3.14
N GLY A 107 25.32 -15.50 2.80
CA GLY A 107 24.41 -16.57 3.15
C GLY A 107 24.16 -16.71 4.64
N VAL A 108 24.18 -15.60 5.40
CA VAL A 108 23.83 -15.55 6.85
C VAL A 108 22.47 -16.22 7.15
N PHE A 109 21.64 -16.44 6.13
CA PHE A 109 20.34 -17.08 6.21
C PHE A 109 20.35 -18.62 6.09
N GLY A 110 21.51 -19.26 5.88
CA GLY A 110 21.59 -20.66 5.48
C GLY A 110 20.89 -20.91 4.14
N LYS A 111 20.51 -22.16 3.83
CA LYS A 111 19.73 -22.50 2.60
C LYS A 111 18.39 -21.76 2.46
N ASN A 112 18.00 -20.92 3.41
CA ASN A 112 16.77 -20.14 3.34
C ASN A 112 17.01 -18.89 2.51
N LYS A 113 16.41 -18.85 1.32
CA LYS A 113 16.25 -17.65 0.51
C LYS A 113 15.75 -16.51 1.39
N ILE A 114 16.23 -15.28 1.15
CA ILE A 114 15.65 -14.08 1.77
C ILE A 114 14.14 -14.12 1.48
N PRO A 115 13.29 -14.19 2.51
CA PRO A 115 11.87 -14.36 2.27
C PRO A 115 11.35 -13.23 1.40
N MET A 116 10.56 -13.56 0.36
CA MET A 116 9.63 -12.62 -0.25
C MET A 116 8.86 -11.94 0.90
N GLY A 117 9.10 -10.65 1.15
CA GLY A 117 8.50 -9.91 2.26
C GLY A 117 9.44 -9.46 3.39
N VAL A 118 10.77 -9.50 3.21
CA VAL A 118 11.64 -8.67 4.06
C VAL A 118 11.38 -7.20 3.72
N ASP A 119 10.97 -6.41 4.71
CA ASP A 119 10.81 -4.97 4.60
C ASP A 119 12.21 -4.31 4.52
N LEU A 120 12.84 -4.43 3.36
CA LEU A 120 14.17 -3.91 3.10
C LEU A 120 14.21 -2.37 3.23
N LYS A 121 13.10 -1.70 2.90
CA LYS A 121 12.97 -0.26 3.05
C LYS A 121 12.98 0.13 4.54
N GLY A 122 12.21 -0.57 5.37
CA GLY A 122 12.24 -0.39 6.82
C GLY A 122 13.63 -0.67 7.43
N LEU A 123 14.32 -1.71 6.97
CA LEU A 123 15.71 -1.98 7.35
C LEU A 123 16.62 -0.79 7.05
N ILE A 124 16.62 -0.30 5.81
CA ILE A 124 17.49 0.79 5.35
C ILE A 124 17.21 2.06 6.15
N ASN A 125 15.93 2.43 6.30
CA ASN A 125 15.55 3.59 7.10
C ASN A 125 16.06 3.49 8.55
N ASN A 126 15.98 2.31 9.17
CA ASN A 126 16.48 2.09 10.52
C ASN A 126 18.00 2.17 10.62
N LEU A 127 18.72 1.68 9.61
CA LEU A 127 20.18 1.74 9.54
C LEU A 127 20.67 3.18 9.36
N GLU A 128 20.07 3.91 8.42
CA GLU A 128 20.37 5.32 8.15
C GLU A 128 20.08 6.20 9.36
N ALA A 129 18.91 6.03 10.01
CA ALA A 129 18.54 6.80 11.20
C ALA A 129 19.49 6.59 12.39
N LYS A 130 20.10 5.41 12.48
CA LYS A 130 21.06 5.05 13.55
C LYS A 130 22.52 5.29 13.14
N ASN A 131 22.77 5.80 11.93
CA ASN A 131 24.09 5.90 11.30
C ASN A 131 24.88 4.58 11.39
N LYS A 132 24.18 3.46 11.20
CA LYS A 132 24.72 2.10 11.29
C LYS A 132 24.94 1.57 9.89
N SER A 133 26.20 1.44 9.48
CA SER A 133 26.57 0.92 8.16
C SER A 133 27.39 -0.36 8.22
N SER A 134 27.86 -0.79 9.40
CA SER A 134 28.73 -1.96 9.50
C SER A 134 27.99 -3.26 9.15
N GLU A 135 28.72 -4.25 8.61
CA GLU A 135 28.16 -5.58 8.32
C GLU A 135 27.54 -6.23 9.57
N LYS A 136 28.15 -6.02 10.74
CA LYS A 136 27.64 -6.53 12.02
C LYS A 136 26.29 -5.90 12.37
N ASP A 137 26.13 -4.59 12.20
CA ASP A 137 24.87 -3.91 12.45
C ASP A 137 23.77 -4.39 11.50
N ILE A 138 24.11 -4.53 10.22
CA ILE A 138 23.18 -5.00 9.18
C ILE A 138 22.72 -6.43 9.47
N LYS A 139 23.65 -7.33 9.81
CA LYS A 139 23.34 -8.71 10.22
C LYS A 139 22.37 -8.73 11.41
N GLN A 140 22.67 -7.96 12.46
CA GLN A 140 21.82 -7.87 13.65
C GLN A 140 20.42 -7.35 13.34
N GLU A 141 20.28 -6.31 12.54
CA GLU A 141 18.98 -5.73 12.24
C GLU A 141 18.15 -6.63 11.30
N LEU A 142 18.80 -7.31 10.34
CA LEU A 142 18.17 -8.35 9.52
C LEU A 142 17.68 -9.53 10.38
N GLU A 143 18.47 -10.01 11.33
CA GLU A 143 18.07 -11.06 12.28
C GLU A 143 16.86 -10.66 13.12
N LYS A 144 16.78 -9.40 13.55
CA LYS A 144 15.59 -8.87 14.25
C LYS A 144 14.35 -8.91 13.35
N ILE A 145 14.45 -8.46 12.11
CA ILE A 145 13.31 -8.49 11.16
C ILE A 145 12.87 -9.93 10.91
N LEU A 146 13.82 -10.84 10.71
CA LEU A 146 13.51 -12.25 10.47
C LEU A 146 12.91 -12.94 11.70
N SER A 147 13.41 -12.67 12.90
CA SER A 147 12.84 -13.23 14.13
C SER A 147 11.43 -12.70 14.40
N GLN A 148 11.17 -11.42 14.15
CA GLN A 148 9.83 -10.84 14.18
C GLN A 148 8.91 -11.50 13.14
N ASN A 149 9.40 -11.73 11.93
CA ASN A 149 8.65 -12.41 10.87
C ASN A 149 8.39 -13.88 11.20
N LYS A 150 9.33 -14.59 11.83
CA LYS A 150 9.12 -15.97 12.33
C LYS A 150 8.08 -16.01 13.44
N LYS A 151 8.10 -15.08 14.40
CA LYS A 151 7.05 -14.95 15.43
C LYS A 151 5.68 -14.70 14.79
N ARG A 152 5.60 -13.81 13.81
CA ARG A 152 4.38 -13.57 13.02
C ARG A 152 3.93 -14.81 12.23
N ARG A 153 4.86 -15.60 11.66
CA ARG A 153 4.54 -16.83 10.92
C ARG A 153 4.14 -17.99 11.82
N GLY A 154 4.74 -18.12 13.00
CA GLY A 154 4.34 -19.09 14.03
C GLY A 154 2.91 -18.87 14.52
N HIS A 155 2.45 -17.61 14.53
CA HIS A 155 1.03 -17.30 14.75
C HIS A 155 0.15 -17.46 13.51
N LYS A 156 0.69 -17.43 12.28
CA LYS A 156 -0.09 -17.61 11.04
C LYS A 156 -0.48 -19.06 10.73
N ASN A 157 0.14 -20.07 11.35
CA ASN A 157 -0.23 -21.48 11.13
C ASN A 157 -1.42 -21.98 11.97
N LYS A 158 -2.07 -21.08 12.73
CA LYS A 158 -3.46 -21.24 13.13
C LYS A 158 -4.19 -19.94 12.78
N ARG A 159 -4.45 -19.73 11.48
CA ARG A 159 -5.58 -18.86 11.14
C ARG A 159 -6.79 -19.55 11.73
N THR A 160 -7.36 -18.95 12.77
CA THR A 160 -8.67 -19.38 13.23
C THR A 160 -9.67 -19.14 12.11
N THR A 161 -10.76 -19.87 12.05
CA THR A 161 -11.86 -19.58 11.09
C THR A 161 -12.28 -18.10 11.15
N PHE A 162 -12.15 -17.47 12.32
CA PHE A 162 -12.40 -16.03 12.51
C PHE A 162 -11.44 -15.11 11.73
N ASP A 163 -10.20 -15.51 11.48
CA ASP A 163 -9.25 -14.71 10.70
C ASP A 163 -9.57 -14.67 9.20
N GLU A 164 -10.35 -15.66 8.72
CA GLU A 164 -10.73 -15.78 7.31
C GLU A 164 -12.12 -15.22 7.01
N TYR A 165 -13.01 -15.24 8.00
CA TYR A 165 -14.41 -14.86 7.80
C TYR A 165 -14.85 -13.68 8.65
N GLY A 166 -14.07 -13.26 9.66
CA GLY A 166 -14.49 -12.27 10.64
C GLY A 166 -15.30 -12.89 11.78
N MET A 167 -15.58 -12.09 12.81
CA MET A 167 -16.51 -12.46 13.88
C MET A 167 -17.96 -12.37 13.37
N PRO A 168 -18.94 -13.09 13.93
CA PRO A 168 -20.34 -12.88 13.56
C PRO A 168 -20.80 -11.44 13.86
N ILE A 169 -21.53 -10.80 12.94
CA ILE A 169 -22.19 -9.52 13.20
C ILE A 169 -23.44 -9.79 14.03
N ILE A 170 -23.49 -9.17 15.21
CA ILE A 170 -24.67 -9.19 16.07
C ILE A 170 -25.34 -7.82 15.97
N SER A 171 -26.61 -7.79 15.61
CA SER A 171 -27.39 -6.55 15.58
C SER A 171 -28.84 -6.82 15.90
N ASN A 172 -29.42 -5.92 16.68
CA ASN A 172 -30.86 -5.93 16.98
C ASN A 172 -31.67 -5.05 16.01
N TYR A 173 -30.99 -4.30 15.14
CA TYR A 173 -31.60 -3.26 14.31
C TYR A 173 -31.65 -3.61 12.82
N PHE A 174 -30.65 -4.35 12.33
CA PHE A 174 -30.46 -4.61 10.90
C PHE A 174 -30.40 -6.11 10.57
N ASN A 175 -31.40 -6.86 11.02
CA ASN A 175 -31.47 -8.32 10.87
C ASN A 175 -31.40 -8.79 9.40
N GLU A 176 -31.95 -8.01 8.47
CA GLU A 176 -31.88 -8.34 7.04
C GLU A 176 -30.45 -8.26 6.51
N ILE A 177 -29.69 -7.26 6.98
CA ILE A 177 -28.29 -7.09 6.60
C ILE A 177 -27.43 -8.18 7.22
N THR A 178 -27.62 -8.53 8.49
CA THR A 178 -26.84 -9.59 9.14
C THR A 178 -27.11 -10.97 8.54
N ARG A 179 -28.25 -11.20 7.88
CA ARG A 179 -28.48 -12.42 7.10
C ARG A 179 -27.64 -12.47 5.82
N LEU A 180 -27.43 -11.34 5.14
CA LEU A 180 -26.63 -11.25 3.92
C LEU A 180 -25.13 -11.17 4.21
N PHE A 181 -24.77 -10.49 5.29
CA PHE A 181 -23.41 -10.30 5.79
C PHE A 181 -23.33 -10.84 7.22
N PRO A 182 -23.18 -12.15 7.39
CA PRO A 182 -23.21 -12.78 8.72
C PRO A 182 -22.00 -12.46 9.57
N ASN A 183 -20.89 -12.02 8.97
CA ASN A 183 -19.64 -11.78 9.67
C ASN A 183 -19.07 -10.38 9.39
N GLU A 184 -18.27 -9.89 10.34
CA GLU A 184 -17.56 -8.61 10.27
C GLU A 184 -16.66 -8.56 9.03
N PRO A 185 -16.52 -7.40 8.38
CA PRO A 185 -15.58 -7.25 7.29
C PRO A 185 -14.15 -7.47 7.80
N ILE A 186 -13.36 -8.27 7.06
CA ILE A 186 -11.93 -8.49 7.35
C ILE A 186 -10.99 -7.70 6.43
N SER A 187 -11.57 -6.91 5.52
CA SER A 187 -10.86 -6.06 4.57
C SER A 187 -11.66 -4.79 4.28
N GLU A 188 -10.98 -3.77 3.76
CA GLU A 188 -11.63 -2.53 3.31
C GLU A 188 -12.66 -2.78 2.20
N GLN A 189 -12.39 -3.69 1.28
CA GLN A 189 -13.33 -4.06 0.22
C GLN A 189 -14.58 -4.75 0.79
N GLY A 190 -14.43 -5.59 1.82
CA GLY A 190 -15.57 -6.17 2.55
C GLY A 190 -16.40 -5.10 3.25
N LEU A 191 -15.75 -4.12 3.87
CA LEU A 191 -16.42 -2.96 4.49
C LEU A 191 -17.20 -2.15 3.45
N VAL A 192 -16.61 -1.87 2.29
CA VAL A 192 -17.27 -1.16 1.19
C VAL A 192 -18.50 -1.93 0.70
N GLY A 193 -18.36 -3.24 0.51
CA GLY A 193 -19.49 -4.11 0.13
C GLY A 193 -20.64 -4.06 1.13
N LEU A 194 -20.32 -4.12 2.43
CA LEU A 194 -21.29 -3.99 3.51
C LEU A 194 -21.98 -2.62 3.51
N PHE A 195 -21.21 -1.54 3.39
CA PHE A 195 -21.76 -0.18 3.31
C PHE A 195 -22.74 -0.02 2.15
N CYS A 196 -22.36 -0.49 0.95
CA CYS A 196 -23.21 -0.46 -0.23
C CYS A 196 -24.51 -1.26 -0.01
N ALA A 197 -24.42 -2.44 0.59
CA ALA A 197 -25.60 -3.25 0.91
C ALA A 197 -26.53 -2.56 1.92
N MET A 198 -25.98 -1.81 2.88
CA MET A 198 -26.76 -1.06 3.86
C MET A 198 -27.30 0.27 3.34
N PHE A 199 -26.83 0.76 2.20
CA PHE A 199 -27.03 2.16 1.80
C PHE A 199 -28.51 2.58 1.73
N PHE A 200 -29.41 1.67 1.31
CA PHE A 200 -30.85 1.94 1.26
C PHE A 200 -31.47 2.22 2.65
N ILE A 201 -30.89 1.66 3.71
CA ILE A 201 -31.26 1.93 5.11
C ILE A 201 -30.63 3.25 5.53
N LEU A 202 -29.32 3.42 5.25
CA LEU A 202 -28.55 4.59 5.65
C LEU A 202 -29.15 5.90 5.10
N LYS A 203 -29.71 5.88 3.89
CA LYS A 203 -30.42 7.02 3.30
C LYS A 203 -31.58 7.54 4.15
N LYS A 204 -32.18 6.70 4.99
CA LYS A 204 -33.34 7.04 5.83
C LYS A 204 -32.93 7.56 7.20
N LEU A 205 -31.65 7.51 7.55
CA LEU A 205 -31.13 7.91 8.85
C LEU A 205 -30.55 9.32 8.77
N GLU A 206 -31.05 10.21 9.63
CA GLU A 206 -30.52 11.56 9.80
C GLU A 206 -29.35 11.56 10.80
N PHE A 207 -28.36 12.41 10.56
CA PHE A 207 -27.21 12.59 11.44
C PHE A 207 -26.63 13.99 11.36
N ASN A 208 -25.93 14.39 12.42
CA ASN A 208 -25.26 15.69 12.49
C ASN A 208 -23.88 15.62 11.84
N HIS A 209 -23.62 16.53 10.91
CA HIS A 209 -22.33 16.72 10.27
C HIS A 209 -22.07 18.23 10.06
N GLU A 210 -20.99 18.76 10.64
CA GLU A 210 -20.62 20.20 10.55
C GLU A 210 -21.79 21.16 10.86
N ASN A 211 -22.48 20.93 11.97
CA ASN A 211 -23.66 21.71 12.42
C ASN A 211 -24.87 21.65 11.48
N LYS A 212 -24.92 20.68 10.56
CA LYS A 212 -26.08 20.41 9.69
C LYS A 212 -26.67 19.05 10.04
N VAL A 213 -27.99 18.96 10.04
CA VAL A 213 -28.69 17.67 10.05
C VAL A 213 -28.80 17.21 8.60
N ILE A 214 -28.19 16.07 8.29
CA ILE A 214 -28.14 15.53 6.94
C ILE A 214 -28.54 14.06 6.92
N ASN A 215 -28.96 13.55 5.77
CA ASN A 215 -29.09 12.13 5.49
C ASN A 215 -28.43 11.82 4.14
N PHE A 216 -27.97 10.59 3.96
CA PHE A 216 -27.39 10.19 2.66
C PHE A 216 -28.47 10.18 1.56
N GLU A 217 -28.06 10.51 0.33
CA GLU A 217 -28.93 10.51 -0.83
C GLU A 217 -28.44 9.58 -1.94
N SER A 218 -27.18 9.68 -2.37
CA SER A 218 -26.69 8.81 -3.45
C SER A 218 -25.20 8.56 -3.32
N ILE A 219 -24.74 7.39 -3.79
CA ILE A 219 -23.33 7.13 -4.01
C ILE A 219 -23.03 7.61 -5.43
N VAL A 220 -22.21 8.65 -5.58
CA VAL A 220 -21.83 9.19 -6.90
C VAL A 220 -20.83 8.26 -7.57
N TYR A 221 -19.79 7.89 -6.83
CA TYR A 221 -18.82 6.87 -7.25
C TYR A 221 -18.08 6.27 -6.05
N ILE A 222 -17.50 5.11 -6.27
CA ILE A 222 -16.46 4.50 -5.44
C ILE A 222 -15.31 4.14 -6.37
N ARG A 223 -14.11 4.64 -6.08
CA ARG A 223 -12.94 4.46 -6.95
C ARG A 223 -12.33 3.07 -6.78
N THR A 224 -11.58 2.66 -7.80
CA THR A 224 -10.67 1.52 -7.77
C THR A 224 -9.28 1.97 -8.23
N PRO A 225 -8.17 1.44 -7.67
CA PRO A 225 -8.10 0.32 -6.71
C PRO A 225 -8.25 0.70 -5.23
N TYR A 226 -8.21 1.98 -4.88
CA TYR A 226 -8.40 2.47 -3.52
C TYR A 226 -9.84 2.94 -3.35
N PRO A 227 -10.55 2.51 -2.29
CA PRO A 227 -11.98 2.76 -2.14
C PRO A 227 -12.28 4.19 -1.66
N ASP A 228 -11.72 5.21 -2.28
CA ASP A 228 -12.14 6.59 -2.04
C ASP A 228 -13.53 6.77 -2.70
N ALA A 229 -14.46 7.42 -2.03
CA ALA A 229 -15.82 7.58 -2.52
C ALA A 229 -16.28 9.03 -2.50
N ARG A 230 -17.30 9.30 -3.30
CA ARG A 230 -18.06 10.55 -3.25
C ARG A 230 -19.53 10.23 -3.06
N ILE A 231 -20.11 10.79 -2.02
CA ILE A 231 -21.49 10.52 -1.61
C ILE A 231 -22.25 11.84 -1.54
N GLN A 232 -23.44 11.89 -2.12
CA GLN A 232 -24.37 13.00 -1.93
C GLN A 232 -25.19 12.79 -0.67
N ALA A 233 -25.45 13.87 0.05
CA ALA A 233 -26.37 13.92 1.18
C ALA A 233 -27.31 15.12 1.02
N ILE A 234 -28.49 15.05 1.62
CA ILE A 234 -29.44 16.17 1.67
C ILE A 234 -29.30 16.87 3.02
N ASN A 235 -29.16 18.19 2.99
CA ASN A 235 -29.32 19.00 4.20
C ASN A 235 -30.81 19.16 4.52
N ARG A 236 -31.24 18.65 5.67
CA ARG A 236 -32.66 18.63 6.05
C ARG A 236 -33.24 20.00 6.40
N VAL A 237 -32.39 21.00 6.62
CA VAL A 237 -32.84 22.36 6.93
C VAL A 237 -33.28 23.11 5.68
N ASN A 238 -32.58 22.93 4.55
CA ASN A 238 -32.82 23.70 3.32
C ASN A 238 -33.03 22.83 2.06
N ASN A 239 -33.07 21.50 2.22
CA ASN A 239 -33.19 20.50 1.16
C ASN A 239 -32.12 20.58 0.05
N ASN A 240 -31.00 21.26 0.30
CA ASN A 240 -29.92 21.33 -0.67
C ASN A 240 -29.06 20.06 -0.64
N LEU A 241 -28.63 19.63 -1.82
CA LEU A 241 -27.63 18.57 -1.96
C LEU A 241 -26.25 19.08 -1.55
N ILE A 242 -25.58 18.31 -0.71
CA ILE A 242 -24.17 18.47 -0.37
C ILE A 242 -23.39 17.25 -0.82
N THR A 243 -22.10 17.44 -1.06
CA THR A 243 -21.19 16.36 -1.47
C THR A 243 -20.19 16.09 -0.37
N LEU A 244 -20.06 14.83 0.01
CA LEU A 244 -19.10 14.31 0.96
C LEU A 244 -18.03 13.49 0.21
N ASP A 245 -16.78 13.89 0.34
CA ASP A 245 -15.62 13.08 -0.05
C ASP A 245 -15.29 12.13 1.12
N VAL A 246 -15.30 10.83 0.85
CA VAL A 246 -15.33 9.78 1.86
C VAL A 246 -14.15 8.84 1.70
N GLU A 247 -13.55 8.46 2.83
CA GLU A 247 -12.49 7.46 2.90
C GLU A 247 -12.98 6.23 3.65
N PHE A 248 -12.82 5.06 3.03
CA PHE A 248 -13.13 3.79 3.68
C PHE A 248 -11.88 3.20 4.31
N GLU A 249 -11.97 2.89 5.61
CA GLU A 249 -10.86 2.36 6.38
C GLU A 249 -11.36 1.21 7.24
N LEU A 250 -10.74 0.03 7.19
CA LEU A 250 -11.21 -1.09 8.03
C LEU A 250 -11.20 -0.70 9.53
N ASN A 251 -10.13 -0.01 9.94
CA ASN A 251 -10.01 0.63 11.24
C ASN A 251 -9.72 2.11 11.03
N SER A 252 -10.46 3.00 11.68
CA SER A 252 -10.26 4.46 11.58
C SER A 252 -8.80 4.94 11.77
N SER A 253 -7.99 4.30 12.63
CA SER A 253 -6.57 4.64 12.79
C SER A 253 -5.70 4.41 11.54
N ASN A 254 -6.17 3.60 10.58
CA ASN A 254 -5.45 3.38 9.33
C ASN A 254 -5.37 4.64 8.47
N TYR A 255 -6.38 5.52 8.54
CA TYR A 255 -6.35 6.85 7.91
C TYR A 255 -5.09 7.64 8.30
N ILE A 256 -4.72 7.57 9.58
CA ILE A 256 -3.52 8.22 10.11
C ILE A 256 -2.27 7.49 9.65
N LYS A 257 -2.25 6.16 9.74
CA LYS A 257 -1.09 5.33 9.34
C LYS A 257 -0.73 5.51 7.88
N HIS A 258 -1.72 5.65 7.01
CA HIS A 258 -1.54 5.90 5.57
C HIS A 258 -1.11 7.34 5.27
N GLY A 259 -1.17 8.25 6.26
CA GLY A 259 -0.71 9.62 6.13
C GLY A 259 -1.70 10.57 5.45
N HIS A 260 -2.95 10.17 5.25
CA HIS A 260 -3.96 10.97 4.54
C HIS A 260 -4.21 12.33 5.19
N HIS A 261 -4.16 12.40 6.52
CA HIS A 261 -4.25 13.66 7.28
C HIS A 261 -3.12 14.68 6.99
N LYS A 262 -2.01 14.26 6.34
CA LYS A 262 -0.88 15.12 5.98
C LYS A 262 -0.94 15.60 4.53
N GLU A 263 -1.86 15.05 3.73
CA GLU A 263 -1.96 15.35 2.31
C GLU A 263 -2.69 16.69 2.10
N LYS A 264 -1.92 17.75 1.82
CA LYS A 264 -2.47 19.13 1.69
C LYS A 264 -3.60 19.29 0.68
N ASN A 265 -3.67 18.42 -0.33
CA ASN A 265 -4.65 18.50 -1.42
C ASN A 265 -5.72 17.41 -1.35
N LYS A 266 -5.69 16.53 -0.35
CA LYS A 266 -6.68 15.46 -0.21
C LYS A 266 -7.83 15.96 0.67
N LYS A 267 -8.99 16.20 0.05
CA LYS A 267 -10.22 16.54 0.77
C LYS A 267 -10.89 15.26 1.24
N CYS A 268 -11.14 15.16 2.54
CA CYS A 268 -11.94 14.09 3.14
C CYS A 268 -12.88 14.72 4.17
N ASP A 269 -14.17 14.57 3.95
CA ASP A 269 -15.22 15.12 4.81
C ASP A 269 -15.63 14.09 5.88
N LEU A 270 -15.56 12.79 5.56
CA LEU A 270 -16.01 11.71 6.43
C LEU A 270 -15.16 10.44 6.24
N ILE A 271 -14.75 9.83 7.36
CA ILE A 271 -14.18 8.47 7.37
C ILE A 271 -15.31 7.50 7.67
N ILE A 272 -15.46 6.45 6.86
CA ILE A 272 -16.34 5.33 7.14
C ILE A 272 -15.50 4.12 7.48
N CYS A 273 -15.72 3.55 8.66
CA CYS A 273 -14.95 2.40 9.13
C CYS A 273 -15.80 1.28 9.71
N TRP A 274 -15.23 0.08 9.81
CA TRP A 274 -15.84 -0.96 10.62
C TRP A 274 -15.70 -0.61 12.10
N ASP A 275 -14.47 -0.40 12.56
CA ASP A 275 -14.17 -0.11 13.97
C ASP A 275 -13.48 1.26 14.15
N ASN A 276 -13.98 2.03 15.12
CA ASN A 276 -13.40 3.31 15.49
C ASN A 276 -12.43 3.12 16.67
N ASN A 277 -11.14 2.98 16.35
CA ASN A 277 -10.05 2.83 17.31
C ASN A 277 -9.13 4.06 17.37
N LEU A 278 -9.62 5.24 16.97
CA LEU A 278 -8.92 6.49 17.21
C LEU A 278 -8.97 6.85 18.70
N ASP A 279 -7.80 7.14 19.26
CA ASP A 279 -7.72 7.68 20.62
C ASP A 279 -8.21 9.14 20.63
N LYS A 280 -8.95 9.52 21.68
CA LYS A 280 -9.36 10.91 21.93
C LYS A 280 -8.18 11.84 22.20
N SER A 281 -7.04 11.28 22.65
CA SER A 281 -5.83 12.03 22.97
C SER A 281 -5.03 12.49 21.73
N SER A 282 -5.40 11.99 20.56
CA SER A 282 -4.66 12.15 19.32
C SER A 282 -4.61 13.63 18.88
N SER A 283 -3.45 14.27 19.01
CA SER A 283 -3.21 15.70 18.70
C SER A 283 -3.18 16.06 17.21
N TYR A 284 -3.99 15.39 16.39
CA TYR A 284 -4.05 15.67 14.95
C TYR A 284 -5.04 16.80 14.68
N ASN A 285 -4.53 17.91 14.14
CA ASN A 285 -5.29 19.16 13.97
C ASN A 285 -6.41 19.11 12.91
N SER A 286 -6.66 17.98 12.24
CA SER A 286 -7.66 17.90 11.17
C SER A 286 -8.03 16.44 10.81
N ILE A 287 -8.61 15.69 11.74
CA ILE A 287 -9.21 14.40 11.39
C ILE A 287 -10.71 14.62 11.08
N PRO A 288 -11.21 14.13 9.93
CA PRO A 288 -12.62 14.19 9.59
C PRO A 288 -13.51 13.47 10.61
N ASN A 289 -14.81 13.73 10.56
CA ASN A 289 -15.77 12.95 11.35
C ASN A 289 -15.68 11.46 10.98
N VAL A 290 -15.93 10.57 11.94
CA VAL A 290 -15.86 9.12 11.73
C VAL A 290 -17.23 8.48 11.93
N LEU A 291 -17.68 7.74 10.93
CA LEU A 291 -18.84 6.85 10.99
C LEU A 291 -18.36 5.40 11.17
N SER A 292 -18.62 4.83 12.35
CA SER A 292 -18.39 3.41 12.63
C SER A 292 -19.63 2.59 12.30
N LEU A 293 -19.53 1.67 11.34
CA LEU A 293 -20.61 0.74 11.03
C LEU A 293 -20.87 -0.23 12.18
N LYS A 294 -19.84 -0.62 12.95
CA LYS A 294 -20.02 -1.47 14.13
C LYS A 294 -20.89 -0.77 15.19
N ASN A 295 -20.67 0.52 15.43
CA ASN A 295 -21.53 1.29 16.34
C ASN A 295 -22.95 1.42 15.78
N LEU A 296 -23.09 1.63 14.48
CA LEU A 296 -24.39 1.64 13.84
C LEU A 296 -25.15 0.33 14.09
N PHE A 297 -24.54 -0.83 13.88
CA PHE A 297 -25.18 -2.14 14.16
C PHE A 297 -25.59 -2.31 15.64
N ASN A 298 -24.87 -1.68 16.56
CA ASN A 298 -25.13 -1.74 18.00
C ASN A 298 -26.19 -0.73 18.47
N GLU A 299 -26.34 0.40 17.78
CA GLU A 299 -27.17 1.53 18.25
C GLU A 299 -28.40 1.78 17.37
N GLY A 300 -28.40 1.31 16.12
CA GLY A 300 -29.50 1.49 15.17
C GLY A 300 -29.58 2.87 14.53
N ASN A 301 -28.74 3.82 14.96
CA ASN A 301 -28.68 5.18 14.42
C ASN A 301 -27.24 5.58 14.08
N ILE A 302 -27.09 6.55 13.17
CA ILE A 302 -25.78 7.10 12.81
C ILE A 302 -25.31 8.05 13.91
N ARG A 303 -24.17 7.77 14.53
CA ARG A 303 -23.45 8.70 15.42
C ARG A 303 -22.05 8.94 14.89
N LEU A 304 -21.76 10.19 14.55
CA LEU A 304 -20.42 10.56 14.13
C LEU A 304 -19.53 10.79 15.35
N TYR A 305 -18.34 10.19 15.32
CA TYR A 305 -17.27 10.53 16.25
C TYR A 305 -16.49 11.73 15.70
N ASN A 306 -16.42 12.81 16.47
CA ASN A 306 -15.65 14.00 16.12
C ASN A 306 -14.37 14.07 17.00
N PRO A 307 -13.19 13.76 16.44
CA PRO A 307 -11.93 13.79 17.17
C PRO A 307 -11.43 15.22 17.50
N THR A 308 -11.98 16.27 16.87
CA THR A 308 -11.51 17.65 17.03
C THR A 308 -12.27 18.48 18.07
N LEU A 309 -13.43 17.99 18.55
CA LEU A 309 -14.17 18.65 19.63
C LEU A 309 -13.42 18.43 20.95
N LYS A 310 -12.57 19.40 21.33
CA LYS A 310 -12.13 19.54 22.72
C LYS A 310 -13.38 19.76 23.57
N ILE A 311 -13.64 18.82 24.49
CA ILE A 311 -14.64 19.03 25.54
C ILE A 311 -14.18 20.28 26.29
N ALA A 312 -14.90 21.39 26.11
CA ALA A 312 -14.75 22.55 26.98
C ALA A 312 -15.06 22.05 28.40
N ARG A 313 -14.03 22.00 29.24
CA ARG A 313 -14.19 21.78 30.68
C ARG A 313 -14.54 23.10 31.33
#